data_AF-A0A1G5QWG4-F1
#
_entry.id   AF-A0A1G5QWG4-F1
#
_cell.length_a   1.000
_cell.length_b   1.000
_cell.length_c   1.000
_cell.angle_alpha   90.00
_cell.angle_beta   90.00
_cell.angle_gamma   90.00
#
_symmetry.space_group_name_H-M   'P 1'
#
loop_
_entity.id
_entity.type
_entity.pdbx_description
1 polymer ?
#
loop_
_entity_poly.entity_id
_entity_poly.type
_entity_poly.pdbx_seq_one_letter_code
_entity_poly.pdbx_strand_id
1 'polypeptide(L)'
;MATKGKQQSTARSSAPGKSTAPAKKRRPSPAVYRRRRQVVFGGLLLVLALIVVAVVSIGGAMGGQPGPQAVSTTEPSQVPSQGSVPSGTASPSASPTPVCDFNLMTVAAKTDKPAYGPEEKPLLTMTITNGGTAPCEVNVGTSQMEYLVMSGADRIFSSKDCQAGSEDLIKTIQPGKSETANFPWQRNRTLEGCGAINAKPGGGGAYYTFEARLGNKASPKAVFQLN
;
A
#
# COMPACT_ATOMS: atom_id res chain seq x y z
N MET A 1 -12.72 -89.84 -51.87
CA MET A 1 -13.88 -89.06 -52.35
C MET A 1 -13.64 -87.61 -51.99
N ALA A 2 -13.61 -86.74 -53.01
CA ALA A 2 -13.34 -85.31 -52.88
C ALA A 2 -14.64 -84.52 -52.70
N THR A 3 -14.60 -83.43 -51.94
CA THR A 3 -15.30 -82.18 -52.29
C THR A 3 -14.71 -80.97 -51.56
N LYS A 4 -14.53 -79.90 -52.35
CA LYS A 4 -14.05 -78.54 -52.03
C LYS A 4 -15.03 -77.76 -51.14
N GLY A 5 -14.52 -76.78 -50.40
CA GLY A 5 -15.36 -75.79 -49.71
C GLY A 5 -14.65 -74.57 -49.10
N LYS A 6 -14.09 -73.72 -49.96
CA LYS A 6 -13.97 -72.24 -49.88
C LYS A 6 -13.49 -71.54 -48.59
N GLN A 7 -12.34 -70.87 -48.72
CA GLN A 7 -11.84 -69.80 -47.85
C GLN A 7 -12.83 -68.63 -47.71
N GLN A 8 -12.93 -68.09 -46.49
CA GLN A 8 -13.29 -66.69 -46.27
C GLN A 8 -12.50 -66.12 -45.09
N SER A 9 -11.57 -65.23 -45.45
CA SER A 9 -10.82 -64.33 -44.58
C SER A 9 -11.79 -63.30 -43.99
N THR A 10 -11.83 -63.13 -42.68
CA THR A 10 -12.33 -61.89 -42.07
C THR A 10 -11.44 -61.45 -40.92
N ALA A 11 -11.04 -60.20 -41.02
CA ALA A 11 -10.00 -59.55 -40.27
C ALA A 11 -10.42 -59.23 -38.82
N ARG A 12 -9.45 -59.36 -37.92
CA ARG A 12 -9.47 -58.89 -36.54
C ARG A 12 -9.62 -57.36 -36.55
N SER A 13 -10.84 -56.86 -36.30
CA SER A 13 -11.08 -55.41 -36.17
C SER A 13 -10.65 -54.92 -34.80
N SER A 14 -9.52 -54.22 -34.77
CA SER A 14 -9.06 -53.42 -33.64
C SER A 14 -10.00 -52.23 -33.43
N ALA A 15 -10.49 -52.07 -32.20
CA ALA A 15 -11.27 -50.89 -31.80
C ALA A 15 -10.38 -49.64 -31.77
N PRO A 16 -10.82 -48.48 -32.31
CA PRO A 16 -10.15 -47.22 -32.06
C PRO A 16 -10.60 -46.64 -30.71
N GLY A 17 -9.68 -46.56 -29.76
CA GLY A 17 -9.86 -45.76 -28.55
C GLY A 17 -10.06 -44.29 -28.93
N LYS A 18 -11.25 -43.74 -28.64
CA LYS A 18 -11.50 -42.30 -28.77
C LYS A 18 -10.73 -41.56 -27.68
N SER A 19 -9.64 -40.91 -28.07
CA SER A 19 -8.94 -39.92 -27.28
C SER A 19 -9.88 -38.77 -26.92
N THR A 20 -10.21 -38.61 -25.64
CA THR A 20 -10.91 -37.44 -25.10
C THR A 20 -10.00 -36.21 -25.14
N ALA A 21 -10.33 -35.24 -26.00
CA ALA A 21 -9.72 -33.92 -26.03
C ALA A 21 -10.19 -33.05 -24.84
N PRO A 22 -9.36 -32.15 -24.28
CA PRO A 22 -9.76 -31.31 -23.17
C PRO A 22 -10.75 -30.22 -23.61
N ALA A 23 -11.80 -30.01 -22.82
CA ALA A 23 -12.81 -28.98 -23.05
C ALA A 23 -12.21 -27.56 -22.92
N LYS A 24 -12.27 -26.78 -24.01
CA LYS A 24 -11.97 -25.33 -23.99
C LYS A 24 -12.97 -24.60 -23.07
N LYS A 25 -12.49 -24.02 -21.96
CA LYS A 25 -13.27 -23.11 -21.11
C LYS A 25 -13.75 -21.91 -21.94
N ARG A 26 -15.08 -21.75 -22.08
CA ARG A 26 -15.70 -20.59 -22.74
C ARG A 26 -15.48 -19.34 -21.89
N ARG A 27 -14.87 -18.31 -22.47
CA ARG A 27 -14.71 -16.98 -21.85
C ARG A 27 -16.08 -16.30 -21.72
N PRO A 28 -16.39 -15.60 -20.61
CA PRO A 28 -17.61 -14.81 -20.48
C PRO A 28 -17.66 -13.70 -21.54
N SER A 29 -18.83 -13.46 -22.13
CA SER A 29 -18.98 -12.49 -23.23
C SER A 29 -18.78 -11.03 -22.74
N PRO A 30 -18.02 -10.21 -23.47
CA PRO A 30 -17.67 -8.83 -23.07
C PRO A 30 -18.86 -7.86 -23.00
N ALA A 31 -20.03 -8.26 -23.49
CA ALA A 31 -21.26 -7.45 -23.47
C ALA A 31 -21.87 -7.31 -22.06
N VAL A 32 -21.69 -8.30 -21.18
CA VAL A 32 -22.25 -8.26 -19.81
C VAL A 32 -21.42 -7.36 -18.89
N TYR A 33 -20.10 -7.28 -19.13
CA TYR A 33 -19.20 -6.41 -18.36
C TYR A 33 -19.46 -4.92 -18.61
N ARG A 34 -19.74 -4.52 -19.85
CA ARG A 34 -20.05 -3.11 -20.18
C ARG A 34 -21.37 -2.67 -19.56
N ARG A 35 -22.39 -3.54 -19.53
CA ARG A 35 -23.72 -3.23 -18.99
C ARG A 35 -23.69 -3.06 -17.46
N ARG A 36 -22.93 -3.89 -16.75
CA ARG A 36 -22.72 -3.73 -15.30
C ARG A 36 -21.90 -2.49 -14.95
N ARG A 37 -20.90 -2.16 -15.77
CA ARG A 37 -20.07 -0.97 -15.57
C ARG A 37 -20.88 0.32 -15.69
N GLN A 38 -21.81 0.42 -16.65
CA GLN A 38 -22.64 1.62 -16.80
C GLN A 38 -23.64 1.85 -15.66
N VAL A 39 -24.20 0.78 -15.08
CA VAL A 39 -25.10 0.92 -13.91
C VAL A 39 -24.34 1.42 -12.68
N VAL A 40 -23.11 0.95 -12.45
CA VAL A 40 -22.28 1.39 -11.32
C VAL A 40 -21.85 2.86 -11.46
N PHE A 41 -21.38 3.27 -12.65
CA PHE A 41 -21.01 4.67 -12.88
C PHE A 41 -22.23 5.61 -12.83
N GLY A 42 -23.39 5.20 -13.36
CA GLY A 42 -24.62 5.98 -13.27
C GLY A 42 -25.11 6.15 -11.83
N GLY A 43 -25.10 5.06 -11.04
CA GLY A 43 -25.44 5.12 -9.62
C GLY A 43 -24.51 6.01 -8.82
N LEU A 44 -23.19 5.92 -9.06
CA LEU A 44 -22.19 6.75 -8.39
C LEU A 44 -22.37 8.25 -8.70
N LEU A 45 -22.62 8.60 -9.97
CA LEU A 45 -22.86 9.99 -10.37
C LEU A 45 -24.13 10.55 -9.73
N LEU A 46 -25.18 9.75 -9.59
CA LEU A 46 -26.44 10.16 -8.96
C LEU A 46 -26.23 10.43 -7.45
N VAL A 47 -25.48 9.56 -6.76
CA VAL A 47 -25.12 9.76 -5.35
C VAL A 47 -24.28 11.03 -5.16
N LEU A 48 -23.29 11.27 -6.01
CA LEU A 48 -22.48 12.48 -5.95
C LEU A 48 -23.31 13.75 -6.18
N ALA A 49 -24.25 13.72 -7.14
CA ALA A 49 -25.15 14.84 -7.38
C ALA A 49 -26.04 15.14 -6.16
N LEU A 50 -26.56 14.11 -5.48
CA LEU A 50 -27.34 14.28 -4.25
C LEU A 50 -26.51 14.87 -3.10
N ILE A 51 -25.25 14.47 -2.97
CA ILE A 51 -24.34 15.03 -1.95
C ILE A 51 -24.06 16.52 -2.23
N VAL A 52 -23.81 16.91 -3.49
CA VAL A 52 -23.59 18.32 -3.85
C VAL A 52 -24.84 19.16 -3.56
N VAL A 53 -26.03 18.67 -3.90
CA VAL A 53 -27.29 19.36 -3.59
C VAL A 53 -27.49 19.51 -2.07
N ALA A 54 -27.15 18.49 -1.28
CA ALA A 54 -27.22 18.56 0.18
C ALA A 54 -26.24 19.59 0.76
N VAL A 55 -25.01 19.67 0.24
CA VAL A 55 -24.01 20.66 0.71
C VAL A 55 -24.42 22.09 0.34
N VAL A 56 -24.93 22.32 -0.87
CA VAL A 56 -25.35 23.65 -1.33
C VAL A 56 -26.61 24.14 -0.60
N SER A 57 -27.51 23.24 -0.20
CA SER A 57 -28.70 23.59 0.59
C SER A 57 -28.39 23.88 2.07
N ILE A 58 -27.27 23.38 2.60
CA ILE A 58 -26.84 23.66 3.99
C ILE A 58 -25.91 24.90 4.06
N GLY A 59 -25.19 25.24 2.98
CA GLY A 59 -24.27 26.39 2.95
C GLY A 59 -24.89 27.75 2.58
N GLY A 60 -26.19 27.82 2.27
CA GLY A 60 -26.86 29.02 1.78
C GLY A 60 -27.35 30.02 2.83
N ALA A 61 -27.09 29.79 4.12
CA ALA A 61 -27.56 30.64 5.21
C ALA A 61 -26.39 31.18 6.04
N MET A 62 -25.65 32.16 5.48
CA MET A 62 -24.90 33.19 6.23
C MET A 62 -24.27 34.16 5.22
N GLY A 63 -24.98 35.27 4.99
CA GLY A 63 -24.53 36.37 4.16
C GLY A 63 -23.46 37.24 4.83
N GLY A 64 -22.82 38.09 4.03
CA GLY A 64 -21.92 39.13 4.53
C GLY A 64 -21.13 39.83 3.42
N GLN A 65 -21.80 40.69 2.66
CA GLN A 65 -21.17 41.77 1.88
C GLN A 65 -20.38 42.70 2.82
N PRO A 66 -19.31 43.36 2.37
CA PRO A 66 -19.47 44.79 2.06
C PRO A 66 -18.76 45.24 0.78
N GLY A 67 -19.39 46.24 0.15
CA GLY A 67 -18.93 46.94 -1.04
C GLY A 67 -17.97 48.12 -0.76
N PRO A 68 -17.59 48.85 -1.83
CA PRO A 68 -16.31 49.58 -1.98
C PRO A 68 -16.45 51.10 -1.86
N GLN A 69 -15.38 51.84 -1.49
CA GLN A 69 -15.05 53.27 -1.80
C GLN A 69 -13.60 53.55 -1.33
N ALA A 70 -12.78 54.49 -1.81
CA ALA A 70 -12.57 55.19 -3.06
C ALA A 70 -11.20 55.93 -2.93
N VAL A 71 -10.57 56.18 -4.08
CA VAL A 71 -9.30 56.85 -4.44
C VAL A 71 -9.00 58.25 -3.86
N SER A 72 -7.71 58.57 -3.62
CA SER A 72 -6.90 59.66 -4.28
C SER A 72 -5.66 60.06 -3.43
N THR A 73 -4.40 59.91 -3.86
CA THR A 73 -3.51 60.72 -4.76
C THR A 73 -2.61 61.77 -4.03
N THR A 74 -1.31 61.71 -4.36
CA THR A 74 -0.27 62.77 -4.45
C THR A 74 0.62 63.15 -3.25
N GLU A 75 1.91 62.80 -3.42
CA GLU A 75 3.19 63.35 -2.93
C GLU A 75 3.45 64.81 -3.45
N PRO A 76 4.54 65.58 -3.17
CA PRO A 76 5.67 65.51 -2.20
C PRO A 76 5.87 66.80 -1.33
N SER A 77 6.83 66.75 -0.39
CA SER A 77 8.09 67.55 -0.41
C SER A 77 8.54 68.16 0.94
N GLN A 78 9.82 67.91 1.23
CA GLN A 78 10.84 68.76 1.92
C GLN A 78 11.25 68.57 3.40
N VAL A 79 12.33 67.77 3.57
CA VAL A 79 13.66 68.00 4.23
C VAL A 79 13.79 68.58 5.68
N PRO A 80 14.96 68.45 6.36
CA PRO A 80 15.28 67.44 7.36
C PRO A 80 15.45 68.02 8.78
N SER A 81 15.37 67.19 9.84
CA SER A 81 15.99 67.56 11.11
C SER A 81 16.52 66.37 11.88
N GLN A 82 17.72 66.57 12.39
CA GLN A 82 18.56 65.65 13.15
C GLN A 82 17.93 65.28 14.50
N GLY A 83 18.25 64.08 14.95
CA GLY A 83 18.45 63.82 16.38
C GLY A 83 17.38 62.97 17.05
N SER A 84 17.52 61.66 16.93
CA SER A 84 17.39 60.74 18.06
C SER A 84 17.66 59.31 17.57
N VAL A 85 18.79 58.74 18.00
CA VAL A 85 19.12 57.33 17.84
C VAL A 85 18.04 56.52 18.58
N PRO A 86 17.21 55.68 17.93
CA PRO A 86 16.51 54.68 18.69
C PRO A 86 17.55 53.66 19.12
N SER A 87 17.72 53.50 20.43
CA SER A 87 18.39 52.33 21.00
C SER A 87 17.85 51.10 20.30
N GLY A 88 18.72 50.39 19.59
CA GLY A 88 18.40 49.10 19.01
C GLY A 88 18.07 48.16 20.16
N THR A 89 16.78 48.03 20.48
CA THR A 89 16.29 46.90 21.25
C THR A 89 16.70 45.67 20.47
N ALA A 90 17.67 44.93 20.98
CA ALA A 90 18.05 43.63 20.43
C ALA A 90 16.77 42.79 20.38
N SER A 91 16.25 42.57 19.17
CA SER A 91 15.18 41.62 18.95
C SER A 91 15.64 40.28 19.52
N PRO A 92 14.86 39.61 20.40
CA PRO A 92 15.25 38.30 20.88
C PRO A 92 15.47 37.42 19.67
N SER A 93 16.70 36.92 19.52
CA SER A 93 17.07 35.97 18.49
C SER A 93 16.05 34.83 18.57
N ALA A 94 15.29 34.63 17.49
CA ALA A 94 14.30 33.57 17.43
C ALA A 94 15.03 32.26 17.75
N SER A 95 14.62 31.58 18.84
CA SER A 95 15.14 30.24 19.12
C SER A 95 14.90 29.40 17.86
N PRO A 96 15.91 28.63 17.41
CA PRO A 96 15.80 27.88 16.17
C PRO A 96 14.57 26.96 16.27
N THR A 97 13.72 27.01 15.25
CA THR A 97 12.61 26.06 15.14
C THR A 97 13.18 24.65 15.10
N PRO A 98 12.64 23.71 15.89
CA PRO A 98 13.17 22.36 15.92
C PRO A 98 13.01 21.74 14.52
N VAL A 99 14.11 21.16 14.02
CA VAL A 99 14.17 20.48 12.71
C VAL A 99 13.98 18.99 12.93
N CYS A 100 13.34 18.31 11.98
CA CYS A 100 13.22 16.85 12.01
C CYS A 100 14.62 16.20 11.99
N ASP A 101 14.95 15.45 13.05
CA ASP A 101 16.09 14.55 13.06
C ASP A 101 15.61 13.13 12.74
N PHE A 102 15.90 12.67 11.52
CA PHE A 102 15.54 11.32 11.09
C PHE A 102 16.20 10.22 11.94
N ASN A 103 17.29 10.47 12.66
CA ASN A 103 17.89 9.46 13.55
C ASN A 103 16.98 9.11 14.73
N LEU A 104 16.16 10.06 15.18
CA LEU A 104 15.16 9.86 16.23
C LEU A 104 13.88 9.18 15.73
N MET A 105 13.78 8.91 14.43
CA MET A 105 12.72 8.08 13.89
C MET A 105 13.06 6.60 14.02
N THR A 106 12.09 5.81 14.46
CA THR A 106 12.23 4.37 14.69
C THR A 106 11.22 3.58 13.88
N VAL A 107 11.60 2.35 13.52
CA VAL A 107 10.72 1.37 12.87
C VAL A 107 10.63 0.16 13.80
N ALA A 108 9.42 -0.31 14.08
CA ALA A 108 9.16 -1.50 14.89
C ALA A 108 8.41 -2.54 14.06
N ALA A 109 8.81 -3.80 14.21
CA ALA A 109 8.10 -4.96 13.68
C ALA A 109 7.34 -5.66 14.79
N LYS A 110 6.11 -6.10 14.50
CA LYS A 110 5.31 -6.92 15.39
C LYS A 110 4.48 -7.93 14.59
N THR A 111 4.17 -9.05 15.23
CA THR A 111 3.11 -9.97 14.79
C THR A 111 1.95 -9.94 15.79
N ASP A 112 0.73 -10.22 15.34
CA ASP A 112 -0.46 -10.21 16.20
C ASP A 112 -0.46 -11.34 17.26
N LYS A 113 0.26 -12.43 17.01
CA LYS A 113 0.44 -13.56 17.93
C LYS A 113 1.90 -14.04 17.91
N PRO A 114 2.37 -14.70 18.99
CA PRO A 114 3.69 -15.34 19.00
C PRO A 114 3.70 -16.69 18.29
N ALA A 115 2.55 -17.34 18.12
CA ALA A 115 2.43 -18.65 17.47
C ALA A 115 1.09 -18.76 16.71
N TYR A 116 1.09 -19.55 15.64
CA TYR A 116 -0.03 -19.69 14.71
C TYR A 116 -0.27 -21.16 14.36
N GLY A 117 -1.53 -21.60 14.35
CA GLY A 117 -1.92 -22.91 13.86
C GLY A 117 -1.79 -23.06 12.34
N PRO A 118 -2.08 -24.25 11.76
CA PRO A 118 -1.76 -24.58 10.37
C PRO A 118 -2.33 -23.65 9.30
N GLU A 119 -3.52 -23.09 9.54
CA GLU A 119 -4.24 -22.22 8.60
C GLU A 119 -4.26 -20.74 9.03
N GLU A 120 -3.73 -20.44 10.21
CA GLU A 120 -3.68 -19.06 10.69
C GLU A 120 -2.59 -18.28 9.94
N LYS A 121 -2.93 -17.04 9.57
CA LYS A 121 -2.07 -16.14 8.79
C LYS A 121 -1.54 -15.04 9.70
N PRO A 122 -0.21 -14.91 9.87
CA PRO A 122 0.35 -13.83 10.65
C PRO A 122 0.00 -12.46 10.07
N LEU A 123 -0.49 -11.56 10.93
CA LEU A 123 -0.56 -10.14 10.62
C LEU A 123 0.77 -9.50 10.96
N LEU A 124 1.52 -9.11 9.92
CA LEU A 124 2.79 -8.42 10.08
C LEU A 124 2.52 -6.92 10.20
N THR A 125 2.94 -6.31 11.30
CA THR A 125 2.70 -4.88 11.58
C THR A 125 4.03 -4.13 11.61
N MET A 126 4.12 -3.10 10.78
CA MET A 126 5.20 -2.11 10.80
C MET A 126 4.68 -0.84 11.47
N THR A 127 5.40 -0.33 12.47
CA THR A 127 5.10 0.94 13.13
C THR A 127 6.30 1.89 13.01
N ILE A 128 6.06 3.07 12.45
CA ILE A 128 7.03 4.15 12.31
C ILE A 128 6.73 5.17 13.40
N THR A 129 7.70 5.52 14.24
CA THR A 129 7.49 6.48 15.35
C THR A 129 8.48 7.63 15.26
N ASN A 130 7.98 8.86 15.42
CA ASN A 130 8.82 10.04 15.56
C ASN A 130 9.16 10.26 17.04
N GLY A 131 10.39 9.92 17.44
CA GLY A 131 10.92 10.16 18.79
C GLY A 131 11.54 11.55 18.99
N GLY A 132 11.54 12.40 17.96
CA GLY A 132 12.06 13.76 18.02
C GLY A 132 11.04 14.77 18.55
N THR A 133 11.44 16.05 18.55
CA THR A 133 10.63 17.18 19.03
C THR A 133 10.06 18.04 17.89
N ALA A 134 10.38 17.72 16.64
CA ALA A 134 9.87 18.38 15.43
C ALA A 134 9.00 17.43 14.60
N PRO A 135 7.99 17.92 13.85
CA PRO A 135 7.29 17.12 12.87
C PRO A 135 8.23 16.64 11.76
N CYS A 136 8.05 15.39 11.32
CA CYS A 136 8.84 14.77 10.27
C CYS A 136 7.97 14.39 9.07
N GLU A 137 8.32 14.85 7.87
CA GLU A 137 7.73 14.35 6.63
C GLU A 137 8.46 13.08 6.19
N VAL A 138 7.73 11.99 6.04
CA VAL A 138 8.28 10.66 5.81
C VAL A 138 7.54 10.00 4.66
N ASN A 139 8.29 9.47 3.70
CA ASN A 139 7.71 8.60 2.70
C ASN A 139 7.46 7.21 3.31
N VAL A 140 6.19 6.93 3.63
CA VAL A 140 5.68 5.65 4.12
C VAL A 140 4.99 4.85 3.01
N GLY A 141 5.36 5.12 1.75
CA GLY A 141 4.86 4.43 0.57
C GLY A 141 5.50 3.06 0.36
N THR A 142 4.89 2.24 -0.50
CA THR A 142 5.38 0.90 -0.84
C THR A 142 6.69 0.93 -1.63
N SER A 143 7.11 2.09 -2.13
CA SER A 143 8.47 2.32 -2.66
C SER A 143 9.54 2.18 -1.59
N GLN A 144 9.24 2.58 -0.36
CA GLN A 144 10.19 2.58 0.75
C GLN A 144 10.01 1.38 1.69
N MET A 145 8.80 0.81 1.76
CA MET A 145 8.47 -0.25 2.69
C MET A 145 8.97 -1.63 2.23
N GLU A 146 9.39 -2.44 3.20
CA GLU A 146 9.63 -3.87 2.99
C GLU A 146 9.20 -4.68 4.22
N TYR A 147 8.51 -5.78 3.96
CA TYR A 147 8.19 -6.82 4.94
C TYR A 147 9.01 -8.06 4.61
N LEU A 148 10.03 -8.34 5.42
CA LEU A 148 10.94 -9.47 5.22
C LEU A 148 10.68 -10.55 6.27
N VAL A 149 10.48 -11.79 5.82
CA VAL A 149 10.35 -12.97 6.69
C VAL A 149 11.49 -13.95 6.41
N MET A 150 12.12 -14.43 7.47
CA MET A 150 13.20 -15.41 7.42
C MET A 150 12.93 -16.59 8.36
N SER A 151 13.60 -17.72 8.13
CA SER A 151 13.72 -18.85 9.05
C SER A 151 15.20 -19.21 9.17
N GLY A 152 15.83 -18.84 10.29
CA GLY A 152 17.28 -18.86 10.41
C GLY A 152 17.95 -17.99 9.34
N ALA A 153 18.81 -18.59 8.51
CA ALA A 153 19.44 -17.93 7.36
C ALA A 153 18.59 -18.00 6.07
N ASP A 154 17.52 -18.79 6.06
CA ASP A 154 16.67 -18.97 4.88
C ASP A 154 15.73 -17.79 4.69
N ARG A 155 15.77 -17.13 3.52
CA ARG A 155 14.84 -16.07 3.16
C ARG A 155 13.54 -16.67 2.65
N ILE A 156 12.46 -16.43 3.39
CA ILE A 156 11.15 -17.01 3.11
C ILE A 156 10.31 -16.08 2.26
N PHE A 157 10.24 -14.79 2.60
CA PHE A 157 9.35 -13.87 1.91
C PHE A 157 9.91 -12.45 1.96
N SER A 158 9.75 -11.70 0.87
CA SER A 158 9.84 -10.24 0.86
C SER A 158 8.64 -9.66 0.13
N SER A 159 8.03 -8.62 0.69
CA SER A 159 6.94 -7.90 0.01
C SER A 159 7.36 -7.28 -1.32
N LYS A 160 8.67 -7.05 -1.53
CA LYS A 160 9.21 -6.47 -2.78
C LYS A 160 9.28 -7.45 -3.95
N ASP A 161 9.35 -8.75 -3.67
CA ASP A 161 9.65 -9.78 -4.68
C ASP A 161 8.65 -9.80 -5.85
N CYS A 162 7.36 -9.60 -5.57
CA CYS A 162 6.26 -9.63 -6.54
C CYS A 162 5.45 -8.33 -6.55
N GLN A 163 6.04 -7.22 -6.10
CA GLN A 163 5.35 -5.95 -6.04
C GLN A 163 5.17 -5.37 -7.45
N ALA A 164 3.93 -5.34 -7.93
CA ALA A 164 3.58 -4.73 -9.20
C ALA A 164 3.37 -3.22 -9.01
N GLY A 165 4.42 -2.45 -9.33
CA GLY A 165 4.43 -1.00 -9.12
C GLY A 165 4.66 -0.64 -7.64
N SER A 166 5.28 0.52 -7.43
CA SER A 166 5.52 1.08 -6.09
C SER A 166 5.04 2.51 -6.06
N GLU A 167 4.40 2.89 -4.96
CA GLU A 167 3.83 4.22 -4.79
C GLU A 167 4.51 4.90 -3.62
N ASP A 168 4.77 6.21 -3.77
CA ASP A 168 5.19 7.06 -2.67
C ASP A 168 3.96 7.51 -1.87
N LEU A 169 4.14 7.64 -0.55
CA LEU A 169 3.12 8.20 0.32
C LEU A 169 3.81 9.05 1.39
N ILE A 170 3.87 10.36 1.16
CA ILE A 170 4.44 11.29 2.14
C ILE A 170 3.42 11.53 3.25
N LYS A 171 3.83 11.34 4.50
CA LYS A 171 3.05 11.68 5.69
C LYS A 171 3.87 12.51 6.65
N THR A 172 3.22 13.46 7.31
CA THR A 172 3.80 14.21 8.42
C THR A 172 3.52 13.49 9.73
N ILE A 173 4.55 12.97 10.38
CA ILE A 173 4.47 12.32 11.69
C ILE A 173 4.88 13.33 12.76
N GLN A 174 3.93 13.70 13.61
CA GLN A 174 4.16 14.64 14.72
C GLN A 174 5.05 14.03 15.82
N PRO A 175 5.72 14.85 16.65
CA PRO A 175 6.48 14.39 17.81
C PRO A 175 5.68 13.41 18.69
N GLY A 176 6.29 12.27 19.01
CA GLY A 176 5.68 11.22 19.81
C GLY A 176 4.51 10.48 19.15
N LYS A 177 4.22 10.75 17.87
CA LYS A 177 3.18 10.03 17.10
C LYS A 177 3.80 8.95 16.23
N SER A 178 2.92 8.06 15.77
CA SER A 178 3.29 6.92 14.96
C SER A 178 2.34 6.72 13.79
N GLU A 179 2.89 6.16 12.72
CA GLU A 179 2.15 5.63 11.57
C GLU A 179 2.29 4.11 11.55
N THR A 180 1.22 3.41 11.22
CA THR A 180 1.20 1.94 11.24
C THR A 180 0.69 1.39 9.92
N ALA A 181 1.34 0.33 9.44
CA ALA A 181 0.92 -0.43 8.28
C ALA A 181 0.85 -1.92 8.64
N ASN A 182 -0.20 -2.58 8.13
CA ASN A 182 -0.51 -3.96 8.41
C ASN A 182 -0.49 -4.79 7.13
N PHE A 183 0.19 -5.92 7.16
CA PHE A 183 0.34 -6.82 6.04
C PHE A 183 -0.02 -8.26 6.46
N PRO A 184 -1.21 -8.78 6.08
CA PRO A 184 -1.58 -10.16 6.34
C PRO A 184 -0.79 -11.10 5.42
N TRP A 185 0.26 -11.73 5.95
CA TRP A 185 1.12 -12.60 5.17
C TRP A 185 0.45 -13.95 4.89
N GLN A 186 0.45 -14.36 3.63
CA GLN A 186 -0.28 -15.55 3.16
C GLN A 186 0.48 -16.87 3.40
N ARG A 187 1.53 -16.85 4.23
CA ARG A 187 2.42 -18.00 4.45
C ARG A 187 2.96 -18.58 3.14
N ASN A 188 3.23 -17.70 2.18
CA ASN A 188 3.83 -18.06 0.90
C ASN A 188 5.31 -17.71 0.89
N ARG A 189 6.07 -18.49 0.13
CA ARG A 189 7.45 -18.17 -0.22
C ARG A 189 7.47 -17.28 -1.45
N THR A 190 8.43 -16.36 -1.52
CA THR A 190 8.69 -15.54 -2.71
C THR A 190 10.17 -15.56 -3.07
N LEU A 191 10.46 -15.22 -4.32
CA LEU A 191 11.80 -15.03 -4.86
C LEU A 191 11.87 -13.69 -5.57
N GLU A 192 13.05 -13.08 -5.55
CA GLU A 192 13.32 -11.85 -6.32
C GLU A 192 12.95 -12.03 -7.80
N GLY A 193 12.45 -10.95 -8.41
CA GLY A 193 11.95 -10.98 -9.79
C GLY A 193 10.65 -11.76 -9.97
N CYS A 194 9.94 -12.03 -8.87
CA CYS A 194 8.70 -12.80 -8.83
C CYS A 194 8.82 -14.18 -9.49
N GLY A 195 9.95 -14.87 -9.24
CA GLY A 195 10.19 -16.22 -9.73
C GLY A 195 9.18 -17.23 -9.18
N ALA A 196 8.85 -18.23 -9.99
CA ALA A 196 7.96 -19.31 -9.56
C ALA A 196 8.63 -20.17 -8.46
N ILE A 197 7.92 -20.40 -7.37
CA ILE A 197 8.38 -21.27 -6.27
C ILE A 197 7.19 -22.04 -5.68
N ASN A 198 7.35 -23.36 -5.57
CA ASN A 198 6.33 -24.25 -5.00
C ASN A 198 6.64 -24.66 -3.55
N ALA A 199 7.85 -24.38 -3.06
CA ALA A 199 8.23 -24.64 -1.68
C ALA A 199 7.40 -23.76 -0.74
N LYS A 200 6.79 -24.37 0.28
CA LYS A 200 6.03 -23.67 1.31
C LYS A 200 6.90 -23.44 2.55
N PRO A 201 6.67 -22.36 3.31
CA PRO A 201 7.23 -22.24 4.66
C PRO A 201 6.91 -23.49 5.49
N GLY A 202 7.89 -24.01 6.22
CA GLY A 202 7.70 -25.14 7.13
C GLY A 202 6.70 -24.84 8.25
N GLY A 203 5.85 -25.83 8.59
CA GLY A 203 5.04 -25.84 9.81
C GLY A 203 5.68 -26.76 10.87
N GLY A 204 4.89 -27.26 11.82
CA GLY A 204 5.36 -28.21 12.83
C GLY A 204 6.22 -27.60 13.93
N GLY A 205 5.99 -26.32 14.23
CA GLY A 205 6.71 -25.59 15.28
C GLY A 205 7.97 -24.87 14.79
N ALA A 206 8.08 -24.61 13.48
CA ALA A 206 9.19 -23.87 12.92
C ALA A 206 9.17 -22.39 13.35
N TYR A 207 10.34 -21.85 13.70
CA TYR A 207 10.52 -20.45 14.07
C TYR A 207 10.84 -19.58 12.86
N TYR A 208 10.27 -18.37 12.89
CA TYR A 208 10.42 -17.34 11.88
C TYR A 208 10.75 -16.00 12.53
N THR A 209 11.40 -15.15 11.76
CA THR A 209 11.63 -13.76 12.13
C THR A 209 11.02 -12.84 11.08
N PHE A 210 10.25 -11.86 11.52
CA PHE A 210 9.77 -10.74 10.71
C PHE A 210 10.62 -9.49 10.99
N GLU A 211 11.14 -8.88 9.94
CA GLU A 211 11.84 -7.61 9.96
C GLU A 211 11.10 -6.62 9.04
N ALA A 212 10.65 -5.52 9.62
CA ALA A 212 10.06 -4.40 8.90
C ALA A 212 11.15 -3.39 8.54
N ARG A 213 11.17 -2.91 7.29
CA ARG A 213 12.10 -1.87 6.84
C ARG A 213 11.37 -0.70 6.17
N LEU A 214 11.91 0.50 6.37
CA LEU A 214 11.50 1.71 5.70
C LEU A 214 12.74 2.46 5.20
N GLY A 215 12.98 2.45 3.89
CA GLY A 215 14.20 2.99 3.31
C GLY A 215 15.44 2.30 3.90
N ASN A 216 16.32 3.07 4.53
CA ASN A 216 17.54 2.58 5.18
C ASN A 216 17.35 2.17 6.66
N LYS A 217 16.15 2.34 7.23
CA LYS A 217 15.86 1.94 8.61
C LYS A 217 15.30 0.52 8.65
N ALA A 218 15.87 -0.30 9.51
CA ALA A 218 15.39 -1.64 9.83
C ALA A 218 14.95 -1.70 11.29
N SER A 219 13.88 -2.45 11.53
CA SER A 219 13.41 -2.76 12.89
C SER A 219 14.23 -3.90 13.51
N PRO A 220 14.21 -4.01 14.85
CA PRO A 220 14.48 -5.29 15.51
C PRO A 220 13.53 -6.38 15.00
N LYS A 221 14.00 -7.63 15.02
CA LYS A 221 13.23 -8.77 14.52
C LYS A 221 12.11 -9.17 15.49
N ALA A 222 10.89 -9.31 14.99
CA ALA A 222 9.81 -9.98 15.69
C ALA A 222 9.90 -11.49 15.46
N VAL A 223 9.92 -12.29 16.52
CA VAL A 223 9.98 -13.76 16.45
C VAL A 223 8.58 -14.34 16.59
N PHE A 224 8.24 -15.32 15.76
CA PHE A 224 6.99 -16.06 15.85
C PHE A 224 7.16 -17.50 15.36
N GLN A 225 6.20 -18.36 15.72
CA GLN A 225 6.20 -19.78 15.38
C GLN A 225 5.03 -20.14 14.45
N LEU A 226 5.27 -21.02 13.48
CA LEU A 226 4.22 -21.67 12.70
C LEU A 226 4.11 -23.15 13.11
N ASN A 227 2.95 -23.52 13.67
CA ASN A 227 2.61 -24.88 14.08
C ASN A 227 1.99 -25.68 12.94
#